data_AF-A0A1V5FJG6-F1
#
_entry.id   AF-A0A1V5FJG6-F1
#
_cell.length_a   1.000
_cell.length_b   1.000
_cell.length_c   1.000
_cell.angle_alpha   90.00
_cell.angle_beta   90.00
_cell.angle_gamma   90.00
#
_symmetry.space_group_name_H-M   'P 1'
#
loop_
_entity.id
_entity.type
_entity.pdbx_description
1 polymer ?
#
loop_
_entity_poly.entity_id
_entity_poly.type
_entity_poly.pdbx_seq_one_letter_code
_entity_poly.pdbx_strand_id
1 'polypeptide(L)'
;MAENMGLADQAVQALAMVKAMDEGLDMEHPERHAIRSMQRVAQQVIAAGLRSATDLAWQANDLRKLAREIEAAKTQNAELTGDPQLYRGASRERSERG
;
A
#
# COMPACT_ATOMS: atom_id res chain seq x y z
N MET A 1 -26.31 7.31 4.54
CA MET A 1 -25.00 7.64 5.13
C MET A 1 -23.84 6.84 4.51
N ALA A 2 -23.94 6.34 3.26
CA ALA A 2 -22.97 5.36 2.72
C ALA A 2 -22.20 5.81 1.46
N GLU A 3 -22.50 6.97 0.86
CA GLU A 3 -22.10 7.21 -0.54
C GLU A 3 -20.69 7.80 -0.74
N ASN A 4 -19.96 8.25 0.29
CA ASN A 4 -18.67 8.94 0.12
C ASN A 4 -17.57 8.58 1.14
N MET A 5 -17.63 7.43 1.82
CA MET A 5 -16.57 7.07 2.76
C MET A 5 -15.32 6.57 2.03
N GLY A 6 -14.16 7.17 2.32
CA GLY A 6 -12.88 6.70 1.81
C GLY A 6 -12.53 5.33 2.40
N LEU A 7 -11.63 4.60 1.74
CA LEU A 7 -11.20 3.27 2.20
C LEU A 7 -10.62 3.30 3.63
N ALA A 8 -9.93 4.38 3.99
CA ALA A 8 -9.42 4.58 5.34
C ALA A 8 -10.56 4.68 6.37
N ASP A 9 -11.59 5.46 6.06
CA ASP A 9 -12.77 5.61 6.94
C ASP A 9 -13.51 4.28 7.08
N GLN A 10 -13.65 3.52 5.99
CA GLN A 10 -14.26 2.20 6.00
C GLN A 10 -13.46 1.22 6.87
N ALA A 11 -12.12 1.26 6.79
CA ALA A 11 -11.26 0.43 7.63
C ALA A 11 -11.40 0.77 9.11
N VAL A 12 -11.42 2.06 9.46
CA VAL A 12 -11.63 2.54 10.83
C VAL A 12 -13.01 2.14 11.34
N GLN A 13 -14.05 2.30 10.53
CA GLN A 13 -15.41 1.89 10.89
C GLN A 13 -15.50 0.38 11.12
N ALA A 14 -14.92 -0.44 10.23
CA ALA A 14 -14.90 -1.89 10.39
C ALA A 14 -14.18 -2.32 11.67
N LEU A 15 -13.05 -1.70 12.00
CA LEU A 15 -12.34 -1.93 13.25
C LEU A 15 -13.20 -1.58 14.47
N ALA A 16 -13.91 -0.45 14.42
CA ALA A 16 -14.82 -0.05 15.50
C ALA A 16 -15.98 -1.04 15.68
N MET A 17 -16.60 -1.48 14.58
CA MET A 17 -17.69 -2.47 14.63
C MET A 17 -17.22 -3.81 15.20
N VAL A 18 -16.04 -4.30 14.80
CA VAL A 18 -15.48 -5.55 15.33
C VAL A 18 -15.14 -5.42 16.81
N LYS A 19 -14.62 -4.27 17.25
CA LYS A 19 -14.37 -4.00 18.68
C LYS A 19 -15.67 -4.04 19.50
N ALA A 20 -16.75 -3.50 18.96
CA ALA A 20 -18.03 -3.42 19.65
C ALA A 20 -18.83 -4.74 19.66
N MET A 21 -18.39 -5.78 18.94
CA MET A 21 -19.18 -7.02 18.79
C MET A 21 -19.54 -7.69 20.11
N ASP A 22 -18.67 -7.65 21.12
CA ASP A 22 -18.91 -8.27 22.41
C ASP A 22 -19.26 -7.28 23.54
N GLU A 23 -19.51 -6.02 23.20
CA GLU A 23 -19.95 -5.00 24.17
C GLU A 23 -21.32 -5.37 24.75
N GLY A 24 -21.42 -5.38 26.08
CA GLY A 24 -22.66 -5.69 26.78
C GLY A 24 -22.98 -7.18 26.91
N LEU A 25 -22.16 -8.09 26.38
CA LEU A 25 -22.38 -9.54 26.53
C LEU A 25 -21.86 -10.05 27.87
N ASP A 26 -22.76 -10.24 28.83
CA ASP A 26 -22.50 -10.90 30.10
C ASP A 26 -22.64 -12.44 30.02
N MET A 27 -22.53 -13.12 31.17
CA MET A 27 -22.60 -14.59 31.24
C MET A 27 -24.01 -15.16 31.05
N GLU A 28 -25.05 -14.33 31.04
CA GLU A 28 -26.44 -14.75 30.88
C GLU A 28 -26.86 -14.84 29.40
N HIS A 29 -26.03 -14.30 28.49
CA HIS A 29 -26.33 -14.28 27.07
C HIS A 29 -25.94 -15.61 26.38
N PRO A 30 -26.92 -16.40 25.89
CA PRO A 30 -26.65 -17.71 25.28
C PRO A 30 -25.79 -17.62 24.02
N GLU A 31 -25.84 -16.51 23.28
CA GLU A 31 -25.12 -16.28 22.03
C GLU A 31 -23.67 -15.81 22.20
N ARG A 32 -23.24 -15.51 23.43
CA ARG A 32 -21.92 -14.88 23.71
C ARG A 32 -20.74 -15.64 23.14
N HIS A 33 -20.74 -16.96 23.24
CA HIS A 33 -19.66 -17.79 22.70
C HIS A 33 -19.60 -17.72 21.17
N ALA A 34 -20.75 -17.67 20.50
CA ALA A 34 -20.81 -17.53 19.05
C ALA A 34 -20.29 -16.16 18.62
N ILE A 35 -20.75 -15.07 19.25
CA ILE A 35 -20.34 -13.71 18.93
C ILE A 35 -18.83 -13.52 19.13
N ARG A 36 -18.26 -14.02 20.23
CA ARG A 36 -16.80 -13.95 20.46
C ARG A 36 -15.99 -14.76 19.46
N SER A 37 -16.52 -15.92 19.03
CA SER A 37 -15.88 -16.70 17.97
C SER A 37 -15.87 -15.91 16.66
N MET A 38 -16.99 -15.27 16.31
CA MET A 38 -17.09 -14.41 15.12
C MET A 38 -16.13 -13.20 15.21
N GLN A 39 -16.08 -12.54 16.37
CA GLN A 39 -15.18 -11.41 16.62
C GLN A 39 -13.71 -11.83 16.45
N ARG A 40 -13.32 -12.97 17.01
CA ARG A 40 -11.96 -13.53 16.85
C ARG A 40 -11.63 -13.80 15.38
N VAL A 41 -12.57 -14.36 14.62
CA VAL A 41 -12.37 -14.61 13.19
C VAL A 41 -12.23 -13.28 12.43
N ALA A 42 -13.09 -12.30 12.70
CA ALA A 42 -13.01 -10.98 12.07
C ALA A 42 -11.66 -10.29 12.35
N GLN A 43 -11.18 -10.33 13.59
CA GLN A 43 -9.86 -9.81 13.98
C GLN A 43 -8.72 -10.50 13.21
N GLN A 44 -8.79 -11.82 13.05
CA GLN A 44 -7.77 -12.58 12.30
C GLN A 44 -7.74 -12.19 10.82
N VAL A 45 -8.91 -12.03 10.20
CA VAL A 45 -9.04 -11.61 8.79
C VAL A 45 -8.47 -10.21 8.59
N ILE A 46 -8.84 -9.26 9.45
CA ILE A 46 -8.34 -7.88 9.36
C ILE A 46 -6.83 -7.85 9.55
N ALA A 47 -6.29 -8.57 10.55
CA ALA A 47 -4.85 -8.62 10.80
C ALA A 47 -4.07 -9.24 9.63
N ALA A 48 -4.63 -10.26 8.96
CA ALA A 48 -4.04 -10.82 7.76
C ALA A 48 -4.05 -9.81 6.59
N GLY A 49 -5.19 -9.18 6.32
CA GLY A 49 -5.33 -8.21 5.24
C GLY A 49 -4.41 -6.99 5.39
N LEU A 50 -4.32 -6.43 6.61
CA LEU A 50 -3.45 -5.29 6.89
C LEU A 50 -1.96 -5.62 6.71
N ARG A 51 -1.53 -6.82 7.11
CA ARG A 51 -0.15 -7.28 6.87
C ARG A 51 0.14 -7.38 5.37
N SER A 52 -0.72 -8.07 4.62
CA SER A 52 -0.55 -8.22 3.17
C SER A 52 -0.52 -6.85 2.45
N ALA A 53 -1.39 -5.92 2.85
CA ALA A 53 -1.40 -4.57 2.28
C ALA A 53 -0.11 -3.80 2.59
N THR A 54 0.42 -3.96 3.81
CA THR A 54 1.68 -3.35 4.23
C THR A 54 2.86 -3.92 3.46
N ASP A 55 2.94 -5.25 3.31
CA ASP A 55 4.00 -5.92 2.57
C ASP A 55 4.03 -5.46 1.10
N LEU A 56 2.86 -5.36 0.46
CA LEU A 56 2.74 -4.85 -0.91
C LEU A 56 3.19 -3.37 -1.01
N ALA A 57 2.86 -2.55 -0.03
CA ALA A 57 3.29 -1.15 0.00
C ALA A 57 4.82 -1.03 0.08
N TRP A 58 5.46 -1.86 0.90
CA TRP A 58 6.92 -1.94 0.98
C TRP A 58 7.54 -2.39 -0.34
N GLN A 59 7.04 -3.50 -0.91
CA GLN A 59 7.52 -4.01 -2.20
C GLN A 59 7.40 -2.96 -3.31
N ALA A 60 6.30 -2.20 -3.35
CA ALA A 60 6.12 -1.14 -4.34
C ALA A 60 7.14 -0.01 -4.15
N ASN A 61 7.49 0.35 -2.91
CA ASN A 61 8.50 1.35 -2.62
C ASN A 61 9.91 0.87 -3.02
N ASP A 62 10.24 -0.38 -2.70
CA ASP A 62 11.52 -0.98 -3.06
C ASP A 62 11.68 -1.09 -4.57
N LEU A 63 10.63 -1.50 -5.28
CA LEU A 63 10.61 -1.53 -6.74
C LEU A 63 10.87 -0.15 -7.34
N ARG A 64 10.28 0.92 -6.79
CA ARG A 64 10.54 2.31 -7.24
C ARG A 64 11.99 2.70 -7.03
N LYS A 65 12.60 2.29 -5.91
CA LYS A 65 14.02 2.56 -5.62
C LYS A 65 14.91 1.86 -6.64
N LEU A 66 14.70 0.56 -6.85
CA LEU A 66 15.46 -0.25 -7.82
C LEU A 66 15.32 0.30 -9.24
N ALA A 67 14.11 0.69 -9.65
CA ALA A 67 13.90 1.29 -10.97
C ALA A 67 14.72 2.57 -11.16
N ARG A 68 14.81 3.43 -10.14
CA ARG A 68 15.61 4.65 -10.19
C ARG A 68 17.11 4.37 -10.24
N GLU A 69 17.58 3.38 -9.48
CA GLU A 69 18.98 2.95 -9.50
C GLU A 69 19.38 2.39 -10.87
N ILE A 70 18.51 1.61 -11.50
CA ILE A 70 18.70 1.09 -12.86
C ILE A 70 18.79 2.24 -13.87
N GLU A 71 17.88 3.22 -13.81
CA GLU A 71 17.93 4.37 -14.71
C GLU A 71 19.22 5.19 -14.52
N ALA A 72 19.62 5.45 -13.27
CA ALA A 72 20.86 6.18 -12.99
C ALA A 72 22.10 5.43 -13.51
N ALA A 73 22.16 4.10 -13.35
CA ALA A 73 23.26 3.29 -13.84
C ALA A 73 23.35 3.26 -15.37
N LYS A 74 22.20 3.29 -16.07
CA LYS A 74 22.16 3.44 -17.53
C LYS A 74 22.74 4.79 -17.97
N THR A 75 22.38 5.87 -17.30
CA THR A 75 22.90 7.21 -17.61
C THR A 75 24.41 7.28 -17.39
N GLN A 76 24.91 6.76 -16.26
CA GLN A 76 26.34 6.78 -15.93
C GLN A 76 27.19 5.93 -16.91
N ASN A 77 26.68 4.76 -17.32
CA ASN A 77 27.38 3.94 -18.31
C ASN A 77 27.43 4.62 -19.69
N ALA A 78 26.39 5.34 -20.10
CA ALA A 78 26.38 6.08 -21.36
C ALA A 78 27.41 7.23 -21.39
N GLU A 79 27.64 7.89 -20.26
CA GLU A 79 28.66 8.94 -20.12
C GLU A 79 30.10 8.38 -20.15
N LEU A 80 30.31 7.18 -19.60
CA LEU A 80 31.63 6.54 -19.54
C LEU A 80 32.04 5.82 -20.84
N THR A 81 31.08 5.27 -21.59
CA THR A 81 31.38 4.55 -22.84
C THR A 81 31.32 5.42 -24.09
N GLY A 82 30.88 6.68 -23.99
CA GLY A 82 30.79 7.60 -25.14
C GLY A 82 29.86 7.10 -26.25
N ASP A 83 28.83 6.32 -25.90
CA ASP A 83 27.94 5.68 -26.88
C ASP A 83 26.91 6.70 -27.43
N PRO A 84 26.97 7.11 -28.73
CA PRO A 84 26.20 8.23 -29.26
C PRO A 84 24.69 8.00 -29.32
N GLN A 85 24.23 6.75 -29.15
CA GLN A 85 22.81 6.38 -29.26
C GLN A 85 21.96 6.92 -28.10
N LEU A 86 22.55 7.09 -26.91
CA LEU A 86 21.84 7.60 -25.71
C LEU A 86 21.94 9.13 -25.57
N TYR A 87 22.89 9.78 -26.24
CA TYR A 87 23.07 11.24 -26.21
C TYR A 87 22.02 12.00 -27.05
N ARG A 88 21.24 11.31 -27.89
CA ARG A 88 20.26 11.93 -28.81
C ARG A 88 19.06 12.59 -28.10
N GLY A 89 18.82 12.27 -26.82
CA GLY A 89 17.74 12.89 -26.03
C GLY A 89 18.07 14.26 -25.44
N ALA A 90 19.34 14.53 -25.11
CA ALA A 90 19.73 15.74 -24.35
C ALA A 90 20.04 16.97 -25.24
N SER A 91 20.27 16.77 -26.54
CA SER A 91 20.75 17.84 -27.44
C SER A 91 19.63 18.66 -28.12
N ARG A 92 18.36 18.28 -27.99
CA ARG A 92 17.25 19.00 -28.65
C ARG A 92 16.77 20.24 -27.89
N GLU A 93 17.00 20.34 -26.58
CA GLU A 93 16.47 21.46 -25.79
C GLU A 93 17.38 22.71 -25.78
N ARG A 94 18.61 22.64 -26.30
CA ARG A 94 19.54 23.79 -26.32
C ARG A 94 19.56 24.57 -27.64
N SER A 95 18.87 24.08 -28.68
CA SER A 95 18.88 24.69 -30.03
C SER A 95 17.69 25.61 -30.34
N GLU A 96 16.75 25.81 -29.41
CA GLU A 96 15.58 26.70 -29.61
C GLU A 96 15.67 28.02 -28.86
N ARG A 97 16.83 28.34 -28.27
CA ARG A 97 17.13 29.68 -27.73
C ARG A 97 18.40 30.23 -28.37
N GLY A 98 18.26 30.74 -29.59
CA GLY A 98 19.28 31.47 -30.32
C GLY A 98 18.63 32.26 -31.45
#